data_AF-A0A4U1IJT9-F1
#
_entry.id   AF-A0A4U1IJT9-F1
#
_cell.length_a   1.000
_cell.length_b   1.000
_cell.length_c   1.000
_cell.angle_alpha   90.00
_cell.angle_beta   90.00
_cell.angle_gamma   90.00
#
_symmetry.space_group_name_H-M   'P 1'
#
loop_
_entity.id
_entity.type
_entity.pdbx_description
1 polymer ?
#
loop_
_entity_poly.entity_id
_entity_poly.type
_entity_poly.pdbx_seq_one_letter_code
_entity_poly.pdbx_strand_id
1 'polypeptide(L)'
;MSSMRLLTWGTGLALVCLACSSNDASEPPAPSPGGNGGSGPTSSSSSSGGGFLDAGVDAGNPALLDCGISATVANPWIQTEFDGVPDFTGDFTKRTAVELPRRIHDASVTQGKYGFDLKDEVEPIDPRVALVNVNIHDLTSPDAYGASFQTAGAPGAKIYLSNVYLEPNWPAWVSYDTTNYDGMVLDNSEEIFAEDLTVKNWNADTAADVKSKHAQFVCLRTEGNGHRTLRFWNVGPHYLVKSSVNNGTGALVWMKTCTGARIHIYDSTFNGAPQLPADKISCEDGGEPEIVYLTTDPRTTGEMHPMFSSR
;
A
#
# COMPACT_ATOMS: atom_id res chain seq x y z
N MET A 1 68.17 12.10 -28.81
CA MET A 1 67.25 11.35 -27.94
C MET A 1 66.48 12.37 -27.11
N SER A 2 65.16 12.19 -27.05
CA SER A 2 64.15 13.22 -26.81
C SER A 2 64.24 13.95 -25.47
N SER A 3 63.99 15.25 -25.54
CA SER A 3 63.84 16.18 -24.43
C SER A 3 62.42 16.09 -23.88
N MET A 4 62.29 15.73 -22.60
CA MET A 4 61.02 15.67 -21.86
C MET A 4 60.74 17.04 -21.24
N ARG A 5 59.72 17.75 -21.74
CA ARG A 5 59.14 18.92 -21.08
C ARG A 5 57.91 18.47 -20.30
N LEU A 6 57.97 18.58 -18.98
CA LEU A 6 56.82 18.49 -18.08
C LEU A 6 56.11 19.86 -18.11
N LEU A 7 54.86 19.88 -18.56
CA LEU A 7 53.95 21.02 -18.45
C LEU A 7 52.78 20.59 -17.55
N THR A 8 52.86 20.95 -16.28
CA THR A 8 51.73 20.91 -15.35
C THR A 8 50.93 22.20 -15.51
N TRP A 9 49.74 22.10 -16.08
CA TRP A 9 48.73 23.16 -16.01
C TRP A 9 47.71 22.77 -14.94
N GLY A 10 47.64 23.60 -13.91
CA GLY A 10 46.56 23.57 -12.93
C GLY A 10 45.27 24.07 -13.54
N THR A 11 44.16 23.47 -13.12
CA THR A 11 42.84 24.09 -13.20
C THR A 11 42.21 23.97 -11.81
N GLY A 12 41.90 25.13 -11.25
CA GLY A 12 41.34 25.29 -9.92
C GLY A 12 39.92 24.73 -9.87
N LEU A 13 39.66 23.94 -8.83
CA LEU A 13 38.34 23.53 -8.44
C LEU A 13 37.64 24.75 -7.79
N ALA A 14 36.74 25.39 -8.54
CA ALA A 14 35.83 26.38 -7.97
C ALA A 14 34.71 25.66 -7.24
N LEU A 15 34.79 25.65 -5.90
CA LEU A 15 33.73 25.19 -5.02
C LEU A 15 32.62 26.25 -5.02
N VAL A 16 31.57 26.04 -5.82
CA VAL A 16 30.35 26.85 -5.76
C VAL A 16 29.47 26.29 -4.64
N CYS A 17 29.51 26.95 -3.48
CA CYS A 17 28.52 26.75 -2.44
C CYS A 17 27.17 27.32 -2.92
N LEU A 18 26.29 26.46 -3.42
CA LEU A 18 24.88 26.79 -3.61
C LEU A 18 24.22 26.79 -2.22
N ALA A 19 24.01 27.99 -1.67
CA ALA A 19 23.16 28.19 -0.52
C ALA A 19 21.69 28.00 -0.97
N CYS A 20 21.06 26.92 -0.54
CA CYS A 20 19.62 26.78 -0.64
C CYS A 20 18.98 27.67 0.45
N SER A 21 18.31 28.72 0.00
CA SER A 21 17.42 29.57 0.78
C SER A 21 16.28 28.74 1.35
N SER A 22 16.18 28.70 2.68
CA SER A 22 15.00 28.23 3.40
C SER A 22 13.85 29.21 3.17
N ASN A 23 12.87 28.81 2.37
CA ASN A 23 11.58 29.50 2.34
C ASN A 23 10.76 29.02 3.53
N ASP A 24 10.53 29.95 4.46
CA ASP A 24 9.52 29.89 5.51
C ASP A 24 8.15 29.58 4.91
N ALA A 25 7.70 28.34 5.04
CA ALA A 25 6.30 27.99 4.88
C ALA A 25 5.58 28.31 6.19
N SER A 26 4.66 29.25 6.08
CA SER A 26 3.84 29.79 7.16
C SER A 26 2.95 28.69 7.75
N GLU A 27 3.17 28.35 9.01
CA GLU A 27 2.23 27.54 9.79
C GLU A 27 0.89 28.29 9.92
N PRO A 28 -0.27 27.64 9.70
CA PRO A 28 -1.54 28.17 10.14
C PRO A 28 -1.63 28.06 11.68
N PRO A 29 -2.21 29.07 12.37
CA PRO A 29 -2.25 29.09 13.83
C PRO A 29 -3.14 27.98 14.39
N ALA A 30 -2.65 27.35 15.46
CA ALA A 30 -3.41 26.40 16.27
C ALA A 30 -4.69 27.05 16.84
N PRO A 31 -5.83 26.36 16.86
CA PRO A 31 -7.00 26.83 17.58
C PRO A 31 -6.77 26.76 19.10
N SER A 32 -7.01 27.88 19.78
CA SER A 32 -6.96 28.02 21.24
C SER A 32 -7.96 27.10 21.96
N PRO A 33 -7.63 26.60 23.16
CA PRO A 33 -8.53 25.77 23.95
C PRO A 33 -9.49 26.65 24.76
N GLY A 34 -10.78 26.60 24.41
CA GLY A 34 -11.87 27.15 25.22
C GLY A 34 -12.49 26.05 26.09
N GLY A 35 -12.36 26.20 27.41
CA GLY A 35 -12.77 25.19 28.39
C GLY A 35 -14.21 25.28 28.91
N ASN A 36 -14.59 24.18 29.56
CA ASN A 36 -15.54 23.97 30.65
C ASN A 36 -17.05 24.17 30.46
N GLY A 37 -17.77 23.06 30.71
CA GLY A 37 -18.98 23.09 31.54
C GLY A 37 -19.98 21.95 31.26
N GLY A 38 -20.17 21.02 32.21
CA GLY A 38 -21.40 20.22 32.29
C GLY A 38 -21.27 18.82 32.89
N SER A 39 -21.65 18.69 34.16
CA SER A 39 -21.62 17.44 34.94
C SER A 39 -22.91 16.61 34.85
N GLY A 40 -22.75 15.29 34.65
CA GLY A 40 -23.51 14.17 35.27
C GLY A 40 -24.84 13.71 34.64
N PRO A 41 -25.42 12.55 35.04
CA PRO A 41 -24.84 11.38 35.73
C PRO A 41 -25.18 9.99 35.09
N THR A 42 -24.37 8.98 35.45
CA THR A 42 -24.65 7.53 35.67
C THR A 42 -25.61 6.74 34.76
N SER A 43 -25.14 5.61 34.23
CA SER A 43 -25.57 4.27 34.70
C SER A 43 -24.78 3.12 34.06
N SER A 44 -24.42 2.18 34.91
CA SER A 44 -23.80 0.89 34.62
C SER A 44 -24.77 -0.11 34.02
N SER A 45 -24.32 -0.92 33.06
CA SER A 45 -24.74 -2.32 32.99
C SER A 45 -23.67 -3.18 32.32
N SER A 46 -23.25 -4.18 33.09
CA SER A 46 -22.47 -5.34 32.71
C SER A 46 -23.33 -6.33 31.93
N SER A 47 -22.80 -6.89 30.84
CA SER A 47 -23.16 -8.25 30.43
C SER A 47 -21.97 -8.95 29.77
N SER A 48 -21.45 -9.91 30.51
CA SER A 48 -20.66 -11.04 30.05
C SER A 48 -21.40 -11.86 28.98
N GLY A 49 -20.70 -12.22 27.91
CA GLY A 49 -21.17 -13.19 26.93
C GLY A 49 -20.01 -13.62 26.05
N GLY A 50 -19.46 -14.80 26.35
CA GLY A 50 -18.38 -15.41 25.58
C GLY A 50 -18.81 -15.82 24.18
N GLY A 51 -17.82 -15.88 23.30
CA GLY A 51 -17.95 -16.38 21.94
C GLY A 51 -16.60 -16.21 21.26
N PHE A 52 -15.71 -17.18 21.46
CA PHE A 52 -14.58 -17.40 20.55
C PHE A 52 -15.19 -17.61 19.16
N LEU A 53 -15.12 -16.58 18.31
CA LEU A 53 -15.32 -16.76 16.88
C LEU A 53 -13.99 -17.25 16.33
N ASP A 54 -13.99 -18.56 16.12
CA ASP A 54 -13.21 -19.26 15.11
C ASP A 54 -12.96 -18.32 13.93
N ALA A 55 -11.70 -17.95 13.70
CA ALA A 55 -11.26 -17.24 12.52
C ALA A 55 -11.45 -18.21 11.35
N GLY A 56 -12.69 -18.28 10.86
CA GLY A 56 -13.09 -19.07 9.72
C GLY A 56 -12.31 -18.58 8.52
N VAL A 57 -11.18 -19.22 8.26
CA VAL A 57 -10.61 -19.31 6.93
C VAL A 57 -11.75 -19.86 6.09
N ASP A 58 -12.35 -19.00 5.26
CA ASP A 58 -13.41 -19.36 4.33
C ASP A 58 -12.84 -20.40 3.36
N ALA A 59 -12.94 -21.67 3.75
CA ALA A 59 -12.32 -22.83 3.09
C ALA A 59 -12.95 -23.14 1.73
N GLY A 60 -13.66 -22.19 1.14
CA GLY A 60 -14.46 -22.39 -0.05
C GLY A 60 -14.72 -21.15 -0.88
N ASN A 61 -13.97 -20.05 -0.76
CA ASN A 61 -14.08 -18.99 -1.75
C ASN A 61 -13.48 -19.48 -3.09
N PRO A 62 -14.29 -19.80 -4.12
CA PRO A 62 -13.79 -20.33 -5.39
C PRO A 62 -12.86 -19.35 -6.12
N ALA A 63 -12.87 -18.06 -5.74
CA ALA A 63 -11.96 -17.06 -6.27
C ALA A 63 -10.49 -17.29 -5.86
N LEU A 64 -10.22 -18.01 -4.76
CA LEU A 64 -8.85 -18.39 -4.35
C LEU A 64 -8.28 -19.50 -5.26
N LEU A 65 -9.13 -20.44 -5.68
CA LEU A 65 -8.75 -21.53 -6.58
C LEU A 65 -8.46 -21.04 -8.01
N ASP A 66 -9.18 -20.01 -8.49
CA ASP A 66 -9.01 -19.46 -9.84
C ASP A 66 -7.63 -18.80 -10.07
N CYS A 67 -7.00 -18.40 -8.97
CA CYS A 67 -5.68 -17.78 -8.95
C CYS A 67 -4.51 -18.76 -8.96
N GLY A 68 -4.76 -20.06 -8.71
CA GLY A 68 -3.71 -21.06 -8.56
C GLY A 68 -2.79 -20.83 -7.35
N ILE A 69 -3.17 -19.94 -6.43
CA ILE A 69 -2.44 -19.65 -5.19
C ILE A 69 -3.20 -20.34 -4.07
N SER A 70 -2.57 -21.31 -3.42
CA SER A 70 -3.13 -21.91 -2.21
C SER A 70 -3.03 -20.90 -1.07
N ALA A 71 -4.18 -20.38 -0.63
CA ALA A 71 -4.30 -19.45 0.51
C ALA A 71 -3.72 -19.98 1.83
N THR A 72 -3.42 -21.28 1.89
CA THR A 72 -2.88 -21.97 3.08
C THR A 72 -1.36 -22.14 3.07
N VAL A 73 -0.65 -21.74 2.01
CA VAL A 73 0.81 -21.96 1.89
C VAL A 73 1.53 -20.62 1.86
N ALA A 74 2.37 -20.36 2.86
CA ALA A 74 3.26 -19.21 2.92
C ALA A 74 4.21 -19.19 1.71
N ASN A 75 4.48 -17.99 1.17
CA ASN A 75 5.30 -17.83 -0.03
C ASN A 75 6.75 -18.31 0.22
N PRO A 76 7.27 -19.32 -0.51
CA PRO A 76 8.60 -19.87 -0.28
C PRO A 76 9.73 -18.85 -0.49
N TRP A 77 9.57 -17.91 -1.43
CA TRP A 77 10.54 -16.84 -1.65
C TRP A 77 10.58 -15.89 -0.45
N ILE A 78 9.43 -15.46 0.09
CA ILE A 78 9.38 -14.62 1.30
C ILE A 78 10.03 -15.35 2.48
N GLN A 79 9.74 -16.65 2.67
CA GLN A 79 10.35 -17.43 3.74
C GLN A 79 11.88 -17.45 3.66
N THR A 80 12.43 -17.56 2.45
CA THR A 80 13.88 -17.60 2.22
C THR A 80 14.50 -16.21 2.39
N GLU A 81 13.91 -15.17 1.80
CA GLU A 81 14.47 -13.82 1.78
C GLU A 81 14.40 -13.13 3.16
N PHE A 82 13.40 -13.49 3.96
CA PHE A 82 13.21 -12.98 5.32
C PHE A 82 13.74 -13.95 6.39
N ASP A 83 14.57 -14.93 6.01
CA ASP A 83 15.27 -15.76 7.00
C ASP A 83 16.18 -14.89 7.89
N GLY A 84 16.08 -15.07 9.21
CA GLY A 84 16.78 -14.24 10.20
C GLY A 84 16.22 -12.82 10.39
N VAL A 85 15.23 -12.37 9.61
CA VAL A 85 14.51 -11.12 9.89
C VAL A 85 13.57 -11.31 11.07
N PRO A 86 13.49 -10.38 12.04
CA PRO A 86 12.61 -10.54 13.18
C PRO A 86 11.12 -10.70 12.81
N ASP A 87 10.45 -11.60 13.51
CA ASP A 87 9.01 -11.82 13.38
C ASP A 87 8.19 -10.81 14.19
N PHE A 88 6.99 -10.53 13.70
CA PHE A 88 5.98 -9.71 14.37
C PHE A 88 4.60 -10.34 14.15
N THR A 89 3.97 -10.84 15.21
CA THR A 89 2.75 -11.67 15.14
C THR A 89 1.80 -11.35 16.28
N GLY A 90 0.54 -11.77 16.17
CA GLY A 90 -0.50 -11.64 17.18
C GLY A 90 -1.61 -10.66 16.82
N ASP A 91 -2.46 -10.38 17.81
CA ASP A 91 -3.65 -9.54 17.66
C ASP A 91 -3.41 -8.15 18.27
N PHE A 92 -3.76 -7.11 17.51
CA PHE A 92 -3.58 -5.72 17.89
C PHE A 92 -4.91 -4.97 17.81
N THR A 93 -5.17 -4.07 18.77
CA THR A 93 -6.43 -3.31 18.86
C THR A 93 -6.20 -1.80 18.80
N LYS A 94 -5.09 -1.37 18.21
CA LYS A 94 -4.70 0.03 18.06
C LYS A 94 -3.61 0.16 17.00
N ARG A 95 -3.31 1.41 16.62
CA ARG A 95 -2.15 1.73 15.79
C ARG A 95 -0.88 1.13 16.38
N THR A 96 -0.22 0.34 15.55
CA THR A 96 0.98 -0.40 15.92
C THR A 96 2.15 0.07 15.06
N ALA A 97 3.12 0.73 15.68
CA ALA A 97 4.36 1.10 15.01
C ALA A 97 5.23 -0.15 14.83
N VAL A 98 5.77 -0.36 13.63
CA VAL A 98 6.60 -1.51 13.32
C VAL A 98 7.92 -1.03 12.71
N GLU A 99 9.00 -1.28 13.43
CA GLU A 99 10.36 -0.97 12.98
C GLU A 99 10.85 -2.02 11.97
N LEU A 100 11.38 -1.57 10.84
CA LEU A 100 11.92 -2.40 9.77
C LEU A 100 13.39 -2.79 10.06
N PRO A 101 13.89 -3.92 9.51
CA PRO A 101 13.15 -4.88 8.69
C PRO A 101 12.24 -5.76 9.56
N ARG A 102 11.12 -6.20 8.98
CA ARG A 102 10.17 -7.05 9.72
C ARG A 102 9.43 -8.05 8.84
N ARG A 103 9.23 -9.26 9.36
CA ARG A 103 8.24 -10.21 8.85
C ARG A 103 7.02 -10.18 9.75
N ILE A 104 5.98 -9.47 9.34
CA ILE A 104 4.69 -9.46 10.00
C ILE A 104 3.90 -10.67 9.50
N HIS A 105 3.52 -11.59 10.38
CA HIS A 105 2.78 -12.76 9.94
C HIS A 105 1.80 -13.30 10.98
N ASP A 106 0.75 -13.96 10.48
CA ASP A 106 -0.33 -14.52 11.30
C ASP A 106 -0.84 -13.48 12.31
N ALA A 107 -1.07 -12.26 11.81
CA ALA A 107 -1.36 -11.09 12.61
C ALA A 107 -2.71 -10.51 12.24
N SER A 108 -3.44 -10.06 13.25
CA SER A 108 -4.69 -9.33 13.07
C SER A 108 -4.63 -7.95 13.70
N VAL A 109 -5.19 -6.95 13.04
CA VAL A 109 -5.32 -5.60 13.61
C VAL A 109 -6.74 -5.11 13.48
N THR A 110 -7.27 -4.62 14.59
CA THR A 110 -8.54 -3.89 14.64
C THR A 110 -8.35 -2.54 15.28
N GLN A 111 -9.28 -1.62 15.02
CA GLN A 111 -9.29 -0.26 15.57
C GLN A 111 -8.04 0.55 15.21
N GLY A 112 -8.09 1.84 15.52
CA GLY A 112 -6.97 2.75 15.29
C GLY A 112 -6.93 3.31 13.87
N LYS A 113 -6.28 4.48 13.76
CA LYS A 113 -6.21 5.26 12.53
C LYS A 113 -5.41 4.55 11.43
N TYR A 114 -4.31 3.91 11.82
CA TYR A 114 -3.51 3.05 10.96
C TYR A 114 -3.39 1.70 11.65
N GLY A 115 -3.57 0.57 10.97
CA GLY A 115 -3.32 -0.74 11.57
C GLY A 115 -1.83 -0.90 11.90
N PHE A 116 -1.00 -0.95 10.85
CA PHE A 116 0.45 -0.88 10.96
C PHE A 116 1.01 0.46 10.45
N ASP A 117 1.89 1.06 11.24
CA ASP A 117 2.64 2.26 10.88
C ASP A 117 4.12 1.90 10.77
N LEU A 118 4.60 1.70 9.54
CA LEU A 118 5.96 1.21 9.30
C LEU A 118 6.99 2.32 9.51
N LYS A 119 8.09 1.96 10.18
CA LYS A 119 9.20 2.83 10.59
C LYS A 119 10.54 2.25 10.17
N ASP A 120 11.47 3.09 9.76
CA ASP A 120 12.86 2.72 9.45
C ASP A 120 13.79 3.80 10.01
N GLU A 121 13.75 3.92 11.34
CA GLU A 121 14.42 4.96 12.12
C GLU A 121 15.66 4.41 12.85
N VAL A 122 15.88 3.09 12.87
CA VAL A 122 16.95 2.41 13.61
C VAL A 122 17.97 1.76 12.69
N GLU A 123 19.25 2.09 12.89
CA GLU A 123 20.35 1.50 12.14
C GLU A 123 20.61 0.01 12.50
N PRO A 124 21.04 -0.83 11.54
CA PRO A 124 21.22 -0.52 10.13
C PRO A 124 19.88 -0.44 9.37
N ILE A 125 19.74 0.60 8.55
CA ILE A 125 18.55 0.80 7.69
C ILE A 125 18.37 -0.41 6.74
N ASP A 126 17.24 -1.10 6.88
CA ASP A 126 16.81 -2.17 5.99
C ASP A 126 15.29 -2.01 5.76
N PRO A 127 14.88 -1.39 4.63
CA PRO A 127 13.51 -0.96 4.41
C PRO A 127 12.59 -2.11 3.97
N ARG A 128 12.97 -3.37 4.23
CA ARG A 128 12.20 -4.55 3.80
C ARG A 128 11.13 -4.90 4.82
N VAL A 129 9.90 -5.12 4.33
CA VAL A 129 8.79 -5.62 5.13
C VAL A 129 8.02 -6.71 4.39
N ALA A 130 7.70 -7.80 5.08
CA ALA A 130 6.79 -8.81 4.57
C ALA A 130 5.53 -8.87 5.45
N LEU A 131 4.35 -8.93 4.84
CA LEU A 131 3.09 -9.24 5.50
C LEU A 131 2.58 -10.57 4.94
N VAL A 132 2.44 -11.59 5.79
CA VAL A 132 2.02 -12.95 5.40
C VAL A 132 0.88 -13.43 6.28
N ASN A 133 -0.26 -13.81 5.71
CA ASN A 133 -1.46 -14.21 6.49
C ASN A 133 -1.90 -13.09 7.47
N VAL A 134 -2.06 -11.87 6.96
CA VAL A 134 -2.39 -10.69 7.78
C VAL A 134 -3.84 -10.26 7.52
N ASN A 135 -4.59 -10.02 8.59
CA ASN A 135 -5.97 -9.52 8.51
C ASN A 135 -6.13 -8.19 9.26
N ILE A 136 -6.37 -7.09 8.53
CA ILE A 136 -6.60 -5.76 9.13
C ILE A 136 -8.03 -5.34 8.84
N HIS A 137 -8.84 -5.16 9.87
CA HIS A 137 -10.26 -4.86 9.70
C HIS A 137 -10.82 -3.93 10.78
N ASP A 138 -12.00 -3.36 10.54
CA ASP A 138 -12.74 -2.55 11.52
C ASP A 138 -11.89 -1.44 12.15
N LEU A 139 -11.28 -0.62 11.30
CA LEU A 139 -10.42 0.48 11.72
C LEU A 139 -11.25 1.72 12.09
N THR A 140 -10.68 2.58 12.91
CA THR A 140 -11.37 3.78 13.41
C THR A 140 -10.39 4.95 13.50
N SER A 141 -10.74 6.09 12.93
CA SER A 141 -9.95 7.32 13.06
C SER A 141 -10.79 8.45 13.66
N PRO A 142 -10.23 9.27 14.57
CA PRO A 142 -10.92 10.46 15.07
C PRO A 142 -10.87 11.65 14.09
N ASP A 143 -10.10 11.55 13.00
CA ASP A 143 -9.96 12.57 11.97
C ASP A 143 -10.23 11.98 10.58
N ALA A 144 -10.16 12.81 9.54
CA ALA A 144 -10.49 12.46 8.17
C ALA A 144 -9.48 11.52 7.48
N TYR A 145 -8.46 11.01 8.17
CA TYR A 145 -7.39 10.22 7.57
C TYR A 145 -7.21 8.86 8.24
N GLY A 146 -6.75 7.86 7.51
CA GLY A 146 -6.49 6.52 8.05
C GLY A 146 -6.25 5.48 6.97
N ALA A 147 -5.61 4.36 7.31
CA ALA A 147 -5.35 3.27 6.38
C ALA A 147 -5.11 1.93 7.08
N SER A 148 -5.21 0.79 6.38
CA SER A 148 -4.84 -0.50 6.99
C SER A 148 -3.37 -0.55 7.39
N PHE A 149 -2.50 -0.01 6.55
CA PHE A 149 -1.13 0.30 6.92
C PHE A 149 -0.60 1.50 6.13
N GLN A 150 0.47 2.11 6.65
CA GLN A 150 1.17 3.20 5.97
C GLN A 150 2.70 3.08 6.04
N THR A 151 3.39 3.74 5.09
CA THR A 151 4.87 3.74 5.01
C THR A 151 5.51 5.11 5.16
N ALA A 152 4.77 6.13 5.60
CA ALA A 152 5.30 7.50 5.71
C ALA A 152 6.59 7.61 6.56
N GLY A 153 6.75 6.75 7.57
CA GLY A 153 7.94 6.68 8.42
C GLY A 153 9.01 5.69 7.97
N ALA A 154 8.85 5.06 6.80
CA ALA A 154 9.80 4.11 6.22
C ALA A 154 10.13 4.48 4.75
N PRO A 155 10.86 5.58 4.51
CA PRO A 155 11.26 5.96 3.16
C PRO A 155 12.06 4.85 2.47
N GLY A 156 11.75 4.56 1.21
CA GLY A 156 12.37 3.49 0.46
C GLY A 156 11.82 2.09 0.76
N ALA A 157 10.72 1.99 1.54
CA ALA A 157 10.07 0.72 1.87
C ALA A 157 9.90 -0.20 0.66
N LYS A 158 10.32 -1.46 0.82
CA LYS A 158 10.09 -2.56 -0.11
C LYS A 158 9.14 -3.56 0.53
N ILE A 159 7.94 -3.64 -0.03
CA ILE A 159 6.79 -4.27 0.62
C ILE A 159 6.45 -5.56 -0.12
N TYR A 160 6.40 -6.66 0.61
CA TYR A 160 6.03 -7.99 0.10
C TYR A 160 4.78 -8.48 0.81
N LEU A 161 3.68 -8.68 0.07
CA LEU A 161 2.41 -9.14 0.63
C LEU A 161 2.09 -10.54 0.09
N SER A 162 1.67 -11.46 0.97
CA SER A 162 1.20 -12.79 0.59
C SER A 162 0.02 -13.19 1.47
N ASN A 163 -1.15 -13.41 0.88
CA ASN A 163 -2.38 -13.71 1.61
C ASN A 163 -2.70 -12.64 2.67
N VAL A 164 -3.04 -11.43 2.20
CA VAL A 164 -3.32 -10.27 3.05
C VAL A 164 -4.75 -9.81 2.79
N TYR A 165 -5.50 -9.62 3.87
CA TYR A 165 -6.89 -9.20 3.84
C TYR A 165 -7.05 -7.86 4.55
N LEU A 166 -7.51 -6.85 3.81
CA LEU A 166 -7.71 -5.48 4.29
C LEU A 166 -9.20 -5.15 4.18
N GLU A 167 -9.91 -5.06 5.29
CA GLU A 167 -11.32 -4.68 5.35
C GLU A 167 -11.55 -3.60 6.42
N PRO A 168 -11.02 -2.37 6.20
CA PRO A 168 -11.00 -1.37 7.24
C PRO A 168 -12.39 -0.85 7.62
N ASN A 169 -13.44 -1.13 6.82
CA ASN A 169 -14.83 -0.73 7.06
C ASN A 169 -15.00 0.78 7.26
N TRP A 170 -14.30 1.57 6.45
CA TRP A 170 -14.40 3.02 6.46
C TRP A 170 -15.81 3.49 6.06
N PRO A 171 -16.23 4.68 6.54
CA PRO A 171 -17.45 5.32 6.07
C PRO A 171 -17.36 5.67 4.57
N ALA A 172 -18.52 5.94 3.97
CA ALA A 172 -18.59 6.34 2.57
C ALA A 172 -17.82 7.64 2.29
N TRP A 173 -17.20 7.72 1.12
CA TRP A 173 -16.54 8.91 0.62
C TRP A 173 -17.48 10.12 0.54
N VAL A 174 -17.05 11.25 1.11
CA VAL A 174 -17.70 12.55 1.01
C VAL A 174 -16.78 13.56 0.34
N SER A 175 -15.61 13.77 0.93
CA SER A 175 -14.59 14.70 0.44
C SER A 175 -13.25 14.41 1.09
N TYR A 176 -12.19 15.03 0.56
CA TYR A 176 -10.84 14.92 1.09
C TYR A 176 -10.74 15.39 2.56
N ASP A 177 -11.44 16.46 2.93
CA ASP A 177 -11.38 17.01 4.28
C ASP A 177 -12.28 16.25 5.28
N THR A 178 -13.04 15.25 4.82
CA THR A 178 -14.03 14.54 5.66
C THR A 178 -13.74 13.05 5.80
N THR A 179 -13.38 12.36 4.72
CA THR A 179 -13.29 10.89 4.67
C THR A 179 -12.15 10.41 3.77
N ASN A 180 -10.95 10.97 3.92
CA ASN A 180 -9.74 10.55 3.21
C ASN A 180 -9.07 9.33 3.85
N TYR A 181 -9.82 8.24 3.87
CA TYR A 181 -9.36 6.95 4.35
C TYR A 181 -9.06 6.01 3.20
N ASP A 182 -8.05 5.16 3.39
CA ASP A 182 -7.54 4.28 2.36
C ASP A 182 -7.49 2.82 2.82
N GLY A 183 -7.44 1.88 1.89
CA GLY A 183 -7.08 0.49 2.19
C GLY A 183 -5.61 0.41 2.60
N MET A 184 -4.70 1.04 1.86
CA MET A 184 -3.28 1.18 2.21
C MET A 184 -2.69 2.46 1.64
N VAL A 185 -1.70 3.06 2.34
CA VAL A 185 -1.01 4.29 1.90
C VAL A 185 0.49 4.11 1.86
N LEU A 186 1.06 4.14 0.65
CA LEU A 186 2.44 3.74 0.42
C LEU A 186 3.39 4.93 0.26
N ASP A 187 3.25 5.95 1.11
CA ASP A 187 4.09 7.15 1.12
C ASP A 187 5.59 6.80 1.11
N ASN A 188 6.33 7.41 0.19
CA ASN A 188 7.78 7.26 0.04
C ASN A 188 8.29 5.82 -0.14
N SER A 189 7.42 4.84 -0.41
CA SER A 189 7.85 3.47 -0.71
C SER A 189 8.58 3.39 -2.05
N GLU A 190 9.48 2.41 -2.20
CA GLU A 190 10.15 2.15 -3.47
C GLU A 190 9.36 1.15 -4.31
N GLU A 191 8.96 0.03 -3.70
CA GLU A 191 8.37 -1.11 -4.42
C GLU A 191 7.26 -1.77 -3.57
N ILE A 192 6.19 -2.20 -4.23
CA ILE A 192 5.21 -3.13 -3.66
C ILE A 192 5.03 -4.33 -4.58
N PHE A 193 5.13 -5.52 -3.98
CA PHE A 193 4.88 -6.79 -4.61
C PHE A 193 3.85 -7.54 -3.78
N ALA A 194 2.68 -7.79 -4.35
CA ALA A 194 1.57 -8.39 -3.61
C ALA A 194 1.00 -9.57 -4.37
N GLU A 195 0.92 -10.72 -3.70
CA GLU A 195 0.13 -11.85 -4.14
C GLU A 195 -1.02 -12.12 -3.18
N ASP A 196 -2.19 -12.43 -3.73
CA ASP A 196 -3.38 -12.76 -2.93
C ASP A 196 -3.75 -11.66 -1.91
N LEU A 197 -3.76 -10.41 -2.39
CA LEU A 197 -4.21 -9.25 -1.61
C LEU A 197 -5.70 -9.04 -1.86
N THR A 198 -6.48 -9.00 -0.79
CA THR A 198 -7.89 -8.59 -0.86
C THR A 198 -8.07 -7.26 -0.13
N VAL A 199 -8.69 -6.29 -0.80
CA VAL A 199 -9.09 -5.01 -0.19
C VAL A 199 -10.60 -4.84 -0.33
N LYS A 200 -11.31 -4.89 0.79
CA LYS A 200 -12.77 -4.87 0.87
C LYS A 200 -13.27 -3.71 1.71
N ASN A 201 -14.49 -3.26 1.44
CA ASN A 201 -15.20 -2.26 2.25
C ASN A 201 -14.36 -1.02 2.62
N TRP A 202 -13.44 -0.58 1.74
CA TRP A 202 -12.64 0.62 2.00
C TRP A 202 -13.43 1.92 1.81
N ASN A 203 -14.55 1.88 1.06
CA ASN A 203 -15.65 2.86 0.82
C ASN A 203 -15.36 4.38 0.75
N ALA A 204 -14.15 4.82 1.02
CA ALA A 204 -13.68 6.18 1.21
C ALA A 204 -12.80 6.57 0.00
N ASP A 205 -11.56 7.05 0.18
CA ASP A 205 -10.77 7.53 -0.97
C ASP A 205 -10.28 6.37 -1.84
N THR A 206 -9.22 5.65 -1.44
CA THR A 206 -8.63 4.62 -2.30
C THR A 206 -8.43 3.25 -1.66
N ALA A 207 -8.59 2.17 -2.43
CA ALA A 207 -8.25 0.83 -1.95
C ALA A 207 -6.73 0.70 -1.79
N ALA A 208 -5.98 1.31 -2.71
CA ALA A 208 -4.52 1.34 -2.73
C ALA A 208 -4.03 2.73 -3.13
N ASP A 209 -3.40 3.47 -2.22
CA ASP A 209 -2.66 4.70 -2.52
C ASP A 209 -1.18 4.38 -2.79
N VAL A 210 -0.90 4.05 -4.05
CA VAL A 210 0.40 3.53 -4.50
C VAL A 210 1.31 4.68 -4.92
N LYS A 211 2.17 5.09 -3.99
CA LYS A 211 3.26 6.04 -4.22
C LYS A 211 4.61 5.38 -4.50
N SER A 212 4.63 4.05 -4.59
CA SER A 212 5.80 3.26 -5.02
C SER A 212 6.16 3.56 -6.48
N LYS A 213 7.44 3.41 -6.84
CA LYS A 213 7.88 3.52 -8.24
C LYS A 213 7.45 2.30 -9.04
N HIS A 214 7.52 1.12 -8.42
CA HIS A 214 7.11 -0.15 -9.01
C HIS A 214 6.00 -0.79 -8.19
N ALA A 215 4.98 -1.32 -8.85
CA ALA A 215 3.90 -2.04 -8.19
C ALA A 215 3.49 -3.26 -9.00
N GLN A 216 3.50 -4.43 -8.38
CA GLN A 216 3.13 -5.68 -9.03
C GLN A 216 2.11 -6.42 -8.18
N PHE A 217 0.93 -6.61 -8.75
CA PHE A 217 -0.18 -7.30 -8.10
C PHE A 217 -0.49 -8.58 -8.86
N VAL A 218 -0.43 -9.71 -8.17
CA VAL A 218 -0.93 -11.00 -8.63
C VAL A 218 -2.13 -11.35 -7.76
N CYS A 219 -3.29 -11.58 -8.37
CA CYS A 219 -4.50 -11.92 -7.63
C CYS A 219 -4.92 -10.87 -6.60
N LEU A 220 -4.80 -9.59 -6.97
CA LEU A 220 -5.45 -8.52 -6.23
C LEU A 220 -6.96 -8.63 -6.43
N ARG A 221 -7.72 -8.58 -5.33
CA ARG A 221 -9.17 -8.51 -5.34
C ARG A 221 -9.63 -7.25 -4.63
N THR A 222 -10.44 -6.45 -5.29
CA THR A 222 -11.08 -5.30 -4.66
C THR A 222 -12.59 -5.39 -4.76
N GLU A 223 -13.28 -5.04 -3.68
CA GLU A 223 -14.73 -4.87 -3.64
C GLU A 223 -15.11 -3.72 -2.69
N GLY A 224 -15.80 -2.71 -3.20
CA GLY A 224 -16.19 -1.54 -2.42
C GLY A 224 -16.85 -0.45 -3.28
N ASN A 225 -17.21 0.65 -2.62
CA ASN A 225 -17.81 1.84 -3.26
C ASN A 225 -17.01 3.10 -2.91
N GLY A 226 -15.69 3.07 -3.18
CA GLY A 226 -14.79 4.19 -2.92
C GLY A 226 -14.70 5.18 -4.09
N HIS A 227 -13.99 6.28 -3.87
CA HIS A 227 -13.74 7.31 -4.87
C HIS A 227 -12.78 6.84 -5.96
N ARG A 228 -11.73 6.10 -5.56
CA ARG A 228 -10.69 5.52 -6.41
C ARG A 228 -10.41 4.11 -5.92
N THR A 229 -9.95 3.22 -6.81
CA THR A 229 -9.53 1.87 -6.39
C THR A 229 -8.02 1.78 -6.34
N LEU A 230 -7.36 1.97 -7.46
CA LEU A 230 -5.90 1.99 -7.56
C LEU A 230 -5.45 3.40 -7.91
N ARG A 231 -4.69 4.02 -7.01
CA ARG A 231 -4.20 5.38 -7.17
C ARG A 231 -2.69 5.34 -7.32
N PHE A 232 -2.18 5.58 -8.53
CA PHE A 232 -0.75 5.54 -8.85
C PHE A 232 -0.16 6.94 -8.96
N TRP A 233 0.94 7.19 -8.25
CA TRP A 233 1.60 8.49 -8.30
C TRP A 233 2.80 8.54 -9.24
N ASN A 234 3.35 7.38 -9.58
CA ASN A 234 4.48 7.24 -10.50
C ASN A 234 4.03 6.57 -11.80
N VAL A 235 4.87 6.67 -12.83
CA VAL A 235 4.59 6.14 -14.18
C VAL A 235 4.72 4.62 -14.30
N GLY A 236 5.35 3.96 -13.31
CA GLY A 236 5.57 2.52 -13.29
C GLY A 236 6.95 2.08 -13.76
N PRO A 237 7.11 0.80 -14.16
CA PRO A 237 6.04 -0.10 -14.58
C PRO A 237 5.13 -0.61 -13.44
N HIS A 238 3.85 -0.75 -13.76
CA HIS A 238 2.86 -1.40 -12.90
C HIS A 238 2.29 -2.66 -13.57
N TYR A 239 1.97 -3.68 -12.78
CA TYR A 239 1.43 -4.96 -13.25
C TYR A 239 0.17 -5.34 -12.47
N LEU A 240 -0.86 -5.76 -13.19
CA LEU A 240 -2.06 -6.43 -12.70
C LEU A 240 -2.17 -7.79 -13.38
N VAL A 241 -2.06 -8.86 -12.61
CA VAL A 241 -2.02 -10.23 -13.13
C VAL A 241 -3.08 -11.04 -12.41
N LYS A 242 -3.99 -11.69 -13.14
CA LYS A 242 -5.08 -12.50 -12.56
C LYS A 242 -5.88 -11.79 -11.47
N SER A 243 -6.03 -10.48 -11.60
CA SER A 243 -6.63 -9.62 -10.58
C SER A 243 -8.10 -9.33 -10.91
N SER A 244 -8.93 -9.10 -9.89
CA SER A 244 -10.31 -8.65 -10.04
C SER A 244 -10.46 -7.30 -9.34
N VAL A 245 -10.41 -6.23 -10.13
CA VAL A 245 -10.47 -4.86 -9.63
C VAL A 245 -11.89 -4.35 -9.79
N ASN A 246 -12.67 -4.40 -8.71
CA ASN A 246 -14.06 -3.94 -8.72
C ASN A 246 -14.27 -2.73 -7.80
N ASN A 247 -15.10 -1.80 -8.26
CA ASN A 247 -15.58 -0.64 -7.53
C ASN A 247 -16.93 -0.20 -8.12
N GLY A 248 -17.95 -0.14 -7.27
CA GLY A 248 -19.29 0.27 -7.70
C GLY A 248 -19.36 1.76 -8.07
N THR A 249 -18.42 2.57 -7.59
CA THR A 249 -18.37 4.02 -7.81
C THR A 249 -16.99 4.46 -8.31
N GLY A 250 -16.83 5.74 -8.67
CA GLY A 250 -15.51 6.34 -8.90
C GLY A 250 -14.68 5.71 -10.02
N ALA A 251 -13.37 5.97 -9.98
CA ALA A 251 -12.39 5.42 -10.91
C ALA A 251 -11.83 4.08 -10.41
N LEU A 252 -11.54 3.16 -11.35
CA LEU A 252 -10.81 1.93 -11.03
C LEU A 252 -9.31 2.20 -11.03
N VAL A 253 -8.84 3.02 -11.96
CA VAL A 253 -7.45 3.46 -12.02
C VAL A 253 -7.44 4.98 -12.04
N TRP A 254 -6.72 5.56 -11.09
CA TRP A 254 -6.35 6.95 -11.11
C TRP A 254 -4.83 7.05 -11.19
N MET A 255 -4.30 7.96 -12.00
CA MET A 255 -2.86 8.26 -12.00
C MET A 255 -2.61 9.76 -11.89
N LYS A 256 -1.53 10.12 -11.21
CA LYS A 256 -1.07 11.51 -11.12
C LYS A 256 -0.50 12.00 -12.45
N THR A 257 0.40 11.21 -13.03
CA THR A 257 1.06 11.49 -14.31
C THR A 257 0.75 10.34 -15.25
N CYS A 258 0.05 10.62 -16.34
CA CYS A 258 -0.31 9.60 -17.33
C CYS A 258 0.66 9.58 -18.51
N THR A 259 1.35 10.69 -18.77
CA THR A 259 2.37 10.74 -19.83
C THR A 259 3.51 9.76 -19.51
N GLY A 260 3.71 8.76 -20.37
CA GLY A 260 4.73 7.72 -20.20
C GLY A 260 4.38 6.64 -19.18
N ALA A 261 3.19 6.71 -18.57
CA ALA A 261 2.72 5.72 -17.62
C ALA A 261 2.28 4.44 -18.32
N ARG A 262 2.61 3.29 -17.72
CA ARG A 262 2.29 1.97 -18.26
C ARG A 262 1.73 1.05 -17.19
N ILE A 263 0.55 0.48 -17.48
CA ILE A 263 -0.04 -0.59 -16.68
C ILE A 263 -0.14 -1.83 -17.56
N HIS A 264 0.61 -2.87 -17.19
CA HIS A 264 0.57 -4.17 -17.84
C HIS A 264 -0.51 -5.03 -17.20
N ILE A 265 -1.39 -5.59 -18.01
CA ILE A 265 -2.54 -6.36 -17.56
C ILE A 265 -2.49 -7.74 -18.18
N TYR A 266 -2.50 -8.78 -17.35
CA TYR A 266 -2.66 -10.17 -17.78
C TYR A 266 -3.85 -10.81 -17.08
N ASP A 267 -4.79 -11.36 -17.85
CA ASP A 267 -5.90 -12.19 -17.36
C ASP A 267 -6.66 -11.59 -16.17
N SER A 268 -6.88 -10.27 -16.19
CA SER A 268 -7.53 -9.54 -15.09
C SER A 268 -8.88 -8.97 -15.51
N THR A 269 -9.76 -8.76 -14.53
CA THR A 269 -11.11 -8.23 -14.74
C THR A 269 -11.34 -6.92 -14.00
N PHE A 270 -12.23 -6.10 -14.55
CA PHE A 270 -12.54 -4.74 -14.11
C PHE A 270 -14.05 -4.56 -14.07
N ASN A 271 -14.66 -4.57 -12.88
CA ASN A 271 -16.11 -4.65 -12.72
C ASN A 271 -16.72 -5.81 -13.54
N GLY A 272 -16.04 -6.97 -13.56
CA GLY A 272 -16.42 -8.15 -14.34
C GLY A 272 -16.10 -8.09 -15.84
N ALA A 273 -15.66 -6.95 -16.39
CA ALA A 273 -15.23 -6.84 -17.79
C ALA A 273 -13.76 -7.26 -17.96
N PRO A 274 -13.36 -7.88 -19.10
CA PRO A 274 -11.97 -8.28 -19.36
C PRO A 274 -11.04 -7.11 -19.72
N GLN A 275 -11.59 -5.92 -19.90
CA GLN A 275 -10.84 -4.69 -20.21
C GLN A 275 -11.26 -3.60 -19.24
N LEU A 276 -10.28 -2.81 -18.81
CA LEU A 276 -10.47 -1.59 -18.04
C LEU A 276 -11.28 -0.58 -18.86
N PRO A 277 -12.51 -0.22 -18.44
CA PRO A 277 -13.31 0.76 -19.16
C PRO A 277 -12.63 2.13 -19.16
N ALA A 278 -12.61 2.80 -20.33
CA ALA A 278 -11.92 4.08 -20.48
C ALA A 278 -12.47 5.17 -19.54
N ASP A 279 -13.78 5.15 -19.27
CA ASP A 279 -14.45 6.07 -18.34
C ASP A 279 -14.15 5.77 -16.86
N LYS A 280 -13.47 4.65 -16.58
CA LYS A 280 -12.98 4.26 -15.24
C LYS A 280 -11.49 4.55 -15.04
N ILE A 281 -10.86 5.21 -16.00
CA ILE A 281 -9.48 5.71 -15.93
C ILE A 281 -9.54 7.22 -15.70
N SER A 282 -8.78 7.72 -14.74
CA SER A 282 -8.68 9.15 -14.45
C SER A 282 -7.22 9.58 -14.35
N CYS A 283 -6.88 10.72 -14.93
CA CYS A 283 -5.54 11.29 -14.91
C CYS A 283 -5.58 12.71 -14.33
N GLU A 284 -4.71 13.02 -13.38
CA GLU A 284 -4.62 14.38 -12.81
C GLU A 284 -4.07 15.38 -13.84
N ASP A 285 -3.06 14.96 -14.62
CA ASP A 285 -2.44 15.77 -15.67
C ASP A 285 -3.29 15.88 -16.96
N GLY A 286 -4.45 15.21 -17.00
CA GLY A 286 -5.35 15.17 -18.16
C GLY A 286 -4.86 14.32 -19.34
N GLY A 287 -3.75 13.57 -19.18
CA GLY A 287 -3.26 12.63 -20.18
C GLY A 287 -4.03 11.31 -20.19
N GLU A 288 -3.49 10.32 -20.92
CA GLU A 288 -3.98 8.94 -20.91
C GLU A 288 -2.79 7.99 -20.70
N PRO A 289 -2.87 7.03 -19.77
CA PRO A 289 -1.81 6.06 -19.57
C PRO A 289 -1.89 4.99 -20.66
N GLU A 290 -0.77 4.35 -20.96
CA GLU A 290 -0.76 3.19 -21.84
C GLU A 290 -1.19 1.95 -21.06
N ILE A 291 -2.33 1.37 -21.45
CA ILE A 291 -2.81 0.11 -20.90
C ILE A 291 -2.36 -1.03 -21.82
N VAL A 292 -1.41 -1.83 -21.35
CA VAL A 292 -0.77 -2.90 -22.12
C VAL A 292 -1.37 -4.24 -21.73
N TYR A 293 -2.29 -4.77 -22.53
CA TYR A 293 -2.83 -6.12 -22.33
C TYR A 293 -1.85 -7.17 -22.86
N LEU A 294 -1.34 -8.00 -21.96
CA LEU A 294 -0.38 -9.05 -22.24
C LEU A 294 -1.07 -10.33 -22.70
N THR A 295 -0.43 -11.06 -23.62
CA THR A 295 -0.90 -12.36 -24.10
C THR A 295 -0.18 -13.55 -23.44
N THR A 296 0.94 -13.28 -22.77
CA THR A 296 1.74 -14.27 -22.03
C THR A 296 1.77 -13.87 -20.56
N ASP A 297 1.74 -14.86 -19.66
CA ASP A 297 1.83 -14.62 -18.22
C ASP A 297 3.21 -14.06 -17.84
N PRO A 298 3.31 -12.78 -17.41
CA PRO A 298 4.59 -12.13 -17.14
C PRO A 298 5.33 -12.72 -15.93
N ARG A 299 4.67 -13.56 -15.12
CA ARG A 299 5.34 -14.32 -14.05
C ARG A 299 6.32 -15.37 -14.59
N THR A 300 6.14 -15.76 -15.86
CA THR A 300 6.95 -16.80 -16.52
C THR A 300 8.05 -16.25 -17.42
N THR A 301 8.09 -14.93 -17.63
CA THR A 301 9.03 -14.27 -18.57
C THR A 301 10.27 -13.71 -17.89
N GLY A 302 10.27 -13.59 -16.56
CA GLY A 302 11.30 -12.91 -15.77
C GLY A 302 11.15 -11.39 -15.70
N GLU A 303 10.05 -10.83 -16.23
CA GLU A 303 9.74 -9.40 -16.14
C GLU A 303 9.21 -9.00 -14.75
N MET A 304 8.59 -9.95 -14.05
CA MET A 304 8.08 -9.76 -12.69
C MET A 304 9.08 -10.20 -11.63
N HIS A 305 8.84 -9.72 -10.40
CA HIS A 305 9.66 -10.03 -9.25
C HIS A 305 9.68 -11.55 -8.95
N PRO A 306 10.84 -12.14 -8.55
CA PRO A 306 10.96 -13.59 -8.31
C PRO A 306 10.01 -14.20 -7.28
N MET A 307 9.42 -13.39 -6.39
CA MET A 307 8.43 -13.91 -5.45
C MET A 307 7.24 -14.59 -6.14
N PHE A 308 6.91 -14.18 -7.37
CA PHE A 308 5.78 -14.67 -8.14
C PHE A 308 6.09 -15.92 -8.99
N SER A 309 7.35 -16.30 -9.12
CA SER A 309 7.77 -17.49 -9.91
C SER A 309 8.04 -18.73 -9.04
N SER A 310 7.90 -18.60 -7.72
CA SER A 310 8.29 -19.62 -6.73
C SER A 310 7.19 -20.65 -6.37
N ARG A 311 6.09 -20.71 -7.14
CA ARG A 311 4.95 -21.60 -6.90
C ARG A 311 4.52 -22.36 -8.14
#